data_AF-A0A2N1RW70-F1
#
_entry.id   AF-A0A2N1RW70-F1
#
_cell.length_a   1.000
_cell.length_b   1.000
_cell.length_c   1.000
_cell.angle_alpha   90.00
_cell.angle_beta   90.00
_cell.angle_gamma   90.00
#
_symmetry.space_group_name_H-M   'P 1'
#
loop_
_entity.id
_entity.type
_entity.pdbx_description
1 polymer ?
#
loop_
_entity_poly.entity_id
_entity_poly.type
_entity_poly.pdbx_seq_one_letter_code
_entity_poly.pdbx_strand_id
1 'polypeptide(L)'
;MNVLNIMNQLRTVSLSIISNNVVVLIIVGVVGYALRVCIKEVWLTPLHEYKAIRKKVSYTLTMLASYYLNPIDFKGSTPEQIQPYRDAAIEMRAVASELRSFSEKKSWLRFGIPANNDIYEASKLLVGLSNSFFTAYGKGDCDTDRIERNQKIIPKVRELLKLHLYEE
;
A
#
# COMPACT_ATOMS: atom_id res chain seq x y z
N MET A 1 -63.12 -32.63 21.91
CA MET A 1 -62.05 -31.66 21.59
C MET A 1 -62.51 -30.86 20.38
N ASN A 2 -62.70 -29.54 20.53
CA ASN A 2 -63.45 -28.73 19.56
C ASN A 2 -62.54 -28.31 18.38
N VAL A 3 -63.00 -28.43 17.14
CA VAL A 3 -62.20 -28.13 15.91
C VAL A 3 -61.63 -26.71 15.94
N LEU A 4 -62.39 -25.77 16.50
CA LEU A 4 -61.97 -24.38 16.73
C LEU A 4 -60.72 -24.25 17.61
N ASN A 5 -60.56 -25.14 18.60
CA ASN A 5 -59.43 -25.12 19.52
C ASN A 5 -58.15 -25.65 18.85
N ILE A 6 -58.30 -26.67 17.99
CA ILE A 6 -57.19 -27.20 17.16
C ILE A 6 -56.73 -26.14 16.15
N MET A 7 -57.66 -25.44 15.49
CA MET A 7 -57.32 -24.37 14.54
C MET A 7 -56.60 -23.19 15.22
N ASN A 8 -57.02 -22.80 16.42
CA ASN A 8 -56.34 -21.75 17.18
C ASN A 8 -54.94 -22.18 17.65
N GLN A 9 -54.76 -23.44 18.07
CA GLN A 9 -53.44 -23.99 18.37
C GLN A 9 -52.54 -24.03 17.13
N LEU A 10 -53.03 -24.50 15.97
CA LEU A 10 -52.25 -24.53 14.73
C LEU A 10 -51.84 -23.13 14.26
N ARG A 11 -52.72 -22.13 14.43
CA ARG A 11 -52.43 -20.73 14.08
C ARG A 11 -51.37 -20.12 14.98
N THR A 12 -51.46 -20.36 16.30
CA THR A 12 -50.47 -19.84 17.26
C THR A 12 -49.09 -20.47 17.07
N VAL A 13 -49.02 -21.78 16.81
CA VAL A 13 -47.76 -22.46 16.47
C VAL A 13 -47.17 -21.91 15.17
N SER A 14 -47.99 -21.77 14.11
CA SER A 14 -47.53 -21.20 12.83
C SER A 14 -46.98 -19.78 12.97
N LEU A 15 -47.67 -18.91 13.73
CA LEU A 15 -47.23 -17.54 13.98
C LEU A 15 -45.93 -17.48 14.79
N SER A 16 -45.75 -18.38 15.78
CA SER A 16 -44.50 -18.48 16.54
C SER A 16 -43.32 -18.92 15.67
N ILE A 17 -43.52 -19.91 14.79
CA ILE A 17 -42.48 -20.37 13.85
C ILE A 17 -42.09 -19.25 12.89
N ILE A 18 -43.07 -18.55 12.30
CA ILE A 18 -42.80 -17.43 11.39
C ILE A 18 -42.04 -16.31 12.12
N SER A 19 -42.47 -15.94 13.32
CA SER A 19 -41.82 -14.91 14.14
C SER A 19 -40.36 -15.26 14.44
N ASN A 20 -40.09 -16.50 14.86
CA ASN A 20 -38.74 -16.96 15.17
C ASN A 20 -37.82 -16.92 13.93
N ASN A 21 -38.34 -17.34 12.76
CA ASN A 21 -37.57 -17.29 11.51
C ASN A 21 -37.24 -15.85 11.10
N VAL A 22 -38.18 -14.92 11.26
CA VAL A 22 -37.94 -13.48 10.98
C VAL A 22 -36.86 -12.94 11.91
N VAL A 23 -36.91 -13.25 13.20
CA VAL A 23 -35.89 -12.83 14.17
C VAL A 23 -34.51 -13.39 13.81
N VAL A 24 -34.41 -14.67 13.43
CA VAL A 24 -33.15 -15.29 12.98
C VAL A 24 -32.61 -14.59 11.73
N LEU A 25 -33.46 -14.29 10.74
CA LEU A 25 -33.04 -13.58 9.53
C LEU A 25 -32.52 -12.17 9.83
N ILE A 26 -33.16 -11.45 10.77
CA ILE A 26 -32.69 -10.13 11.22
C ILE A 26 -31.32 -10.27 11.88
N ILE A 27 -31.14 -11.23 12.80
CA ILE A 27 -29.86 -11.45 13.48
C ILE A 27 -28.75 -11.79 12.48
N VAL A 28 -29.01 -12.70 11.55
CA VAL A 28 -28.06 -13.07 10.48
C VAL A 28 -27.73 -11.86 9.61
N GLY A 29 -28.72 -11.03 9.26
CA GLY A 29 -28.51 -9.80 8.52
C GLY A 29 -27.60 -8.81 9.25
N VAL A 30 -27.85 -8.58 10.54
CA VAL A 30 -27.05 -7.67 11.38
C VAL A 30 -25.62 -8.18 11.55
N VAL A 31 -25.44 -9.46 11.86
CA VAL A 31 -24.11 -10.09 11.98
C VAL A 31 -23.36 -10.03 10.65
N GLY A 32 -24.02 -10.36 9.54
CA GLY A 32 -23.44 -10.30 8.21
C GLY A 32 -23.03 -8.89 7.80
N TYR A 33 -23.82 -7.87 8.16
CA TYR A 33 -23.46 -6.47 7.95
C TYR A 33 -22.23 -6.07 8.78
N ALA A 34 -22.22 -6.40 10.08
CA ALA A 34 -21.11 -6.11 10.97
C ALA A 34 -19.78 -6.73 10.48
N LEU A 35 -19.82 -8.00 10.04
CA LEU A 35 -18.66 -8.68 9.46
C LEU A 35 -18.14 -7.97 8.21
N ARG A 36 -19.02 -7.52 7.30
CA ARG A 36 -18.61 -6.77 6.10
C ARG A 36 -17.91 -5.46 6.45
N VAL A 37 -18.46 -4.71 7.42
CA VAL A 37 -17.85 -3.45 7.88
C VAL A 37 -16.48 -3.74 8.50
N CYS A 38 -16.36 -4.76 9.35
CA CYS A 38 -15.08 -5.15 9.93
C CYS A 38 -14.05 -5.54 8.86
N ILE A 39 -14.42 -6.38 7.89
CA ILE A 39 -13.52 -6.77 6.80
C ILE A 39 -13.07 -5.55 5.99
N LYS A 40 -14.00 -4.64 5.69
CA LYS A 40 -13.69 -3.43 4.93
C LYS A 40 -12.68 -2.55 5.64
N GLU A 41 -12.96 -2.19 6.89
CA GLU A 41 -12.14 -1.22 7.64
C GLU A 41 -10.80 -1.81 8.10
N VAL A 42 -10.79 -3.07 8.56
CA VAL A 42 -9.58 -3.68 9.13
C VAL A 42 -8.63 -4.19 8.04
N TRP A 43 -9.16 -4.60 6.88
CA TRP A 43 -8.35 -5.24 5.85
C TRP A 43 -8.40 -4.57 4.49
N LEU A 44 -9.59 -4.36 3.91
CA LEU A 44 -9.71 -3.90 2.54
C LEU A 44 -9.18 -2.48 2.35
N THR A 45 -9.51 -1.57 3.27
CA THR A 45 -9.05 -0.17 3.23
C THR A 45 -7.52 -0.08 3.33
N PRO A 46 -6.84 -0.67 4.34
CA PRO A 46 -5.37 -0.68 4.39
C PRO A 46 -4.72 -1.33 3.17
N LEU A 47 -5.31 -2.40 2.63
CA LEU A 47 -4.81 -3.07 1.43
C LEU A 47 -4.91 -2.16 0.19
N HIS A 48 -6.01 -1.42 0.05
CA HIS A 48 -6.18 -0.49 -1.06
C HIS A 48 -5.20 0.68 -0.99
N GLU A 49 -5.03 1.27 0.20
CA GLU A 49 -4.03 2.31 0.45
C GLU A 49 -2.62 1.82 0.11
N TYR A 50 -2.25 0.62 0.60
CA TYR A 50 -0.96 0.01 0.29
C TYR A 50 -0.76 -0.19 -1.23
N LYS A 51 -1.75 -0.75 -1.94
CA LYS A 51 -1.68 -0.95 -3.39
C LYS A 51 -1.51 0.36 -4.15
N ALA A 52 -2.16 1.43 -3.69
CA ALA A 52 -2.01 2.77 -4.28
C ALA A 52 -0.58 3.30 -4.12
N ILE A 53 -0.02 3.23 -2.91
CA ILE A 53 1.38 3.64 -2.65
C ILE A 53 2.36 2.76 -3.43
N ARG A 54 2.14 1.43 -3.44
CA ARG A 54 2.94 0.46 -4.20
C ARG A 54 2.98 0.81 -5.70
N LYS A 55 1.84 1.18 -6.29
CA LYS A 55 1.76 1.64 -7.68
C LYS A 55 2.59 2.90 -7.91
N LYS A 56 2.49 3.90 -7.01
CA LYS A 56 3.30 5.13 -7.08
C LYS A 56 4.80 4.80 -7.03
N VAL A 57 5.24 3.95 -6.09
CA VAL A 57 6.65 3.53 -5.99
C VAL A 57 7.13 2.91 -7.31
N SER A 58 6.38 1.97 -7.88
CA SER A 58 6.76 1.32 -9.13
C SER A 58 6.89 2.31 -10.30
N TYR A 59 5.94 3.24 -10.38
CA TYR A 59 5.93 4.29 -11.40
C TYR A 59 7.12 5.23 -11.24
N THR A 60 7.32 5.78 -10.04
CA THR A 60 8.42 6.73 -9.74
C THR A 60 9.79 6.09 -9.93
N LEU A 61 9.99 4.83 -9.54
CA LEU A 61 11.24 4.11 -9.81
C LEU A 61 11.53 4.01 -11.32
N THR A 62 10.51 3.75 -12.13
CA THR A 62 10.67 3.60 -13.59
C THR A 62 10.90 4.95 -14.26
N MET A 63 10.06 5.94 -13.94
CA MET A 63 10.08 7.24 -14.57
C MET A 63 11.34 8.04 -14.20
N LEU A 64 11.81 7.94 -12.96
CA LEU A 64 12.96 8.71 -12.48
C LEU A 64 14.31 7.98 -12.68
N ALA A 65 14.32 6.88 -13.44
CA ALA A 65 15.51 6.06 -13.66
C ALA A 65 16.69 6.83 -14.25
N SER A 66 16.43 7.74 -15.18
CA SER A 66 17.46 8.58 -15.79
C SER A 66 18.22 9.40 -14.74
N TYR A 67 17.56 9.89 -13.69
CA TYR A 67 18.15 10.80 -12.71
C TYR A 67 19.07 10.11 -11.70
N TYR A 68 18.71 8.93 -11.20
CA TYR A 68 19.59 8.20 -10.27
C TYR A 68 20.62 7.32 -10.99
N LEU A 69 20.45 7.01 -12.27
CA LEU A 69 21.46 6.29 -13.05
C LEU A 69 22.47 7.21 -13.72
N ASN A 70 22.14 8.49 -13.89
CA ASN A 70 23.04 9.49 -14.48
C ASN A 70 23.09 10.72 -13.56
N PRO A 71 23.70 10.62 -12.37
CA PRO A 71 23.73 11.73 -11.45
C PRO A 71 24.58 12.89 -11.96
N ILE A 72 24.21 14.11 -11.59
CA ILE A 72 24.95 15.33 -11.95
C ILE A 72 25.77 15.86 -10.77
N ASP A 73 26.87 16.56 -11.06
CA ASP A 73 27.60 17.30 -10.02
C ASP A 73 26.84 18.56 -9.61
N PHE A 74 26.41 18.60 -8.35
CA PHE A 74 25.67 19.73 -7.82
C PHE A 74 26.48 21.04 -7.84
N LYS A 75 27.81 20.99 -7.71
CA LYS A 75 28.65 22.20 -7.70
C LYS A 75 29.05 22.67 -9.09
N GLY A 76 29.20 21.73 -10.03
CA GLY A 76 29.60 22.00 -11.41
C GLY A 76 28.44 22.33 -12.36
N SER A 77 27.19 22.12 -11.93
CA SER A 77 26.00 22.30 -12.79
C SER A 77 25.36 23.67 -12.61
N THR A 78 24.71 24.18 -13.67
CA THR A 78 23.92 25.42 -13.59
C THR A 78 22.59 25.18 -12.87
N PRO A 79 21.92 26.23 -12.35
CA PRO A 79 20.59 26.11 -11.76
C PRO A 79 19.58 25.41 -12.67
N GLU A 80 19.62 25.68 -13.98
CA GLU A 80 18.72 25.09 -14.98
C GLU A 80 18.94 23.57 -15.14
N GLN A 81 20.18 23.10 -14.97
CA GLN A 81 20.52 21.68 -14.97
C GLN A 81 20.14 21.00 -13.65
N ILE A 82 20.29 21.71 -12.52
CA ILE A 82 20.02 21.19 -11.17
C ILE A 82 18.52 21.03 -10.91
N GLN A 83 17.71 21.97 -11.42
CA GLN A 83 16.29 22.05 -11.05
C GLN A 83 15.50 20.76 -11.37
N PRO A 84 15.61 20.15 -12.57
CA PRO A 84 14.93 18.89 -12.87
C PRO A 84 15.32 17.74 -11.92
N TYR A 85 16.61 17.63 -11.56
CA TYR A 85 17.09 16.63 -10.62
C TYR A 85 16.56 16.88 -9.21
N ARG A 86 16.45 18.15 -8.80
CA ARG A 86 15.92 18.53 -7.50
C ARG A 86 14.44 18.15 -7.40
N ASP A 87 13.66 18.48 -8.42
CA ASP A 87 12.23 18.18 -8.47
C ASP A 87 11.98 16.66 -8.47
N ALA A 88 12.73 15.91 -9.28
CA ALA A 88 12.67 14.46 -9.30
C ALA A 88 13.10 13.84 -7.95
N ALA A 89 14.13 14.38 -7.30
CA ALA A 89 14.54 13.91 -5.98
C ALA A 89 13.48 14.23 -4.89
N ILE A 90 12.75 15.35 -5.00
CA ILE A 90 11.62 15.68 -4.12
C ILE A 90 10.47 14.70 -4.36
N GLU A 91 10.13 14.38 -5.60
CA GLU A 91 9.08 13.40 -5.95
C GLU A 91 9.40 12.01 -5.36
N MET A 92 10.64 11.54 -5.52
CA MET A 92 11.09 10.28 -4.93
C MET A 92 10.96 10.28 -3.39
N ARG A 93 11.32 11.39 -2.73
CA ARG A 93 11.16 11.53 -1.27
C ARG A 93 9.70 11.61 -0.83
N ALA A 94 8.84 12.23 -1.62
CA ALA A 94 7.40 12.29 -1.32
C ALA A 94 6.80 10.88 -1.27
N VAL A 95 7.06 10.07 -2.29
CA VAL A 95 6.60 8.67 -2.34
C VAL A 95 7.23 7.83 -1.22
N ALA A 96 8.52 8.03 -0.92
CA ALA A 96 9.16 7.37 0.20
C ALA A 96 8.52 7.75 1.55
N SER A 97 8.11 9.01 1.72
CA SER A 97 7.46 9.51 2.93
C SER A 97 6.06 8.94 3.10
N GLU A 98 5.29 8.81 2.01
CA GLU A 98 4.00 8.10 2.03
C GLU A 98 4.18 6.65 2.49
N LEU A 99 5.17 5.95 1.95
CA LEU A 99 5.47 4.56 2.30
C LEU A 99 5.88 4.43 3.77
N ARG A 100 6.70 5.36 4.27
CA ARG A 100 7.12 5.39 5.68
C ARG A 100 5.93 5.67 6.60
N SER A 101 5.08 6.64 6.28
CA SER A 101 3.87 6.91 7.05
C SER A 101 2.94 5.69 7.10
N PHE A 102 2.81 4.97 5.98
CA PHE A 102 2.05 3.73 5.95
C PHE A 102 2.65 2.65 6.87
N SER A 103 3.98 2.53 6.96
CA SER A 103 4.65 1.57 7.84
C SER A 103 4.37 1.78 9.34
N GLU A 104 3.97 2.99 9.74
CA GLU A 104 3.64 3.32 11.12
C GLU A 104 2.21 2.89 11.49
N LYS A 105 1.35 2.65 10.49
CA LYS A 105 -0.02 2.17 10.73
C LYS A 105 -0.01 0.77 11.32
N LYS A 106 -0.69 0.60 12.45
CA LYS A 106 -0.92 -0.70 13.08
C LYS A 106 -2.25 -1.27 12.60
N SER A 107 -2.24 -2.05 11.52
CA SER A 107 -3.38 -2.94 11.21
C SER A 107 -3.18 -4.32 11.82
N TRP A 108 -4.27 -4.87 12.38
CA TRP A 108 -4.34 -6.23 12.93
C TRP A 108 -4.36 -7.30 11.84
N LEU A 109 -4.95 -6.99 10.67
CA LEU A 109 -4.98 -7.90 9.52
C LEU A 109 -4.17 -7.32 8.35
N ARG A 110 -3.21 -8.11 7.85
CA ARG A 110 -2.20 -7.65 6.88
C ARG A 110 -2.07 -8.54 5.65
N PHE A 111 -3.11 -9.31 5.33
CA PHE A 111 -3.04 -10.19 4.17
C PHE A 111 -2.83 -9.38 2.88
N GLY A 112 -1.81 -9.74 2.09
CA GLY A 112 -1.42 -9.02 0.87
C GLY A 112 -0.54 -7.78 1.09
N ILE A 113 -0.12 -7.49 2.32
CA ILE A 113 0.73 -6.36 2.69
C ILE A 113 2.04 -6.90 3.30
N PRO A 114 3.25 -6.43 2.88
CA PRO A 114 4.52 -6.81 3.49
C PRO A 114 4.63 -6.42 4.97
N ALA A 115 5.66 -6.90 5.64
CA ALA A 115 5.91 -6.51 7.03
C ALA A 115 6.25 -5.01 7.12
N ASN A 116 5.92 -4.36 8.24
CA ASN A 116 6.22 -2.94 8.41
C ASN A 116 7.72 -2.65 8.29
N ASN A 117 8.58 -3.59 8.71
CA ASN A 117 10.03 -3.47 8.55
C ASN A 117 10.44 -3.45 7.08
N ASP A 118 9.80 -4.25 6.22
CA ASP A 118 10.10 -4.28 4.78
C ASP A 118 9.67 -2.97 4.10
N ILE A 119 8.47 -2.50 4.45
CA ILE A 119 7.92 -1.22 3.96
C ILE A 119 8.81 -0.06 4.41
N TYR A 120 9.23 -0.07 5.69
CA TYR A 120 10.14 0.90 6.26
C TYR A 120 11.51 0.88 5.58
N GLU A 121 12.10 -0.30 5.37
CA GLU A 121 13.40 -0.42 4.73
C GLU A 121 13.34 0.01 3.26
N ALA A 122 12.27 -0.36 2.54
CA ALA A 122 12.03 0.14 1.20
C ALA A 122 11.94 1.68 1.17
N SER A 123 11.28 2.31 2.15
CA SER A 123 11.23 3.77 2.25
C SER A 123 12.62 4.40 2.42
N LYS A 124 13.48 3.80 3.26
CA LYS A 124 14.86 4.26 3.45
C LYS A 124 15.68 4.14 2.18
N LEU A 125 15.51 3.04 1.44
CA LEU A 125 16.19 2.82 0.17
C LEU A 125 15.77 3.85 -0.89
N LEU A 126 14.48 4.22 -0.96
CA LEU A 126 13.99 5.28 -1.85
C LEU A 126 14.55 6.66 -1.47
N VAL A 127 14.64 6.99 -0.17
CA VAL A 127 15.33 8.21 0.28
C VAL A 127 16.81 8.16 -0.11
N GLY A 128 17.47 7.02 0.05
CA GLY A 128 18.84 6.80 -0.39
C GLY A 128 19.02 7.05 -1.89
N LEU A 129 18.13 6.51 -2.73
CA LEU A 129 18.10 6.79 -4.17
C LEU A 129 17.93 8.28 -4.46
N SER A 130 17.02 8.98 -3.78
CA SER A 130 16.83 10.43 -4.00
C SER A 130 18.08 11.26 -3.66
N ASN A 131 18.92 10.78 -2.74
CA ASN A 131 20.18 11.44 -2.40
C ASN A 131 21.26 11.17 -3.45
N SER A 132 21.17 10.08 -4.19
CA SER A 132 22.16 9.70 -5.20
C SER A 132 21.92 10.33 -6.57
N PHE A 133 20.97 11.27 -6.69
CA PHE A 133 20.75 12.08 -7.90
C PHE A 133 21.86 13.12 -8.11
N PHE A 134 22.60 13.46 -7.05
CA PHE A 134 23.64 14.49 -7.07
C PHE A 134 24.97 13.93 -6.60
N THR A 135 26.05 14.06 -7.37
CA THR A 135 27.40 13.71 -6.89
C THR A 135 27.89 14.78 -5.92
N ALA A 136 28.59 14.34 -4.89
CA ALA A 136 29.25 15.25 -3.96
C ALA A 136 30.70 15.40 -4.43
N TYR A 137 31.13 16.65 -4.59
CA TYR A 137 32.54 17.07 -4.73
C TYR A 137 33.23 16.84 -6.08
N GLY A 138 32.83 17.52 -7.16
CA GLY A 138 33.75 17.81 -8.29
C GLY A 138 34.45 16.61 -8.93
N LYS A 139 34.03 15.39 -8.59
CA LYS A 139 34.39 14.14 -9.21
C LYS A 139 33.52 14.15 -10.45
N GLY A 140 34.14 14.41 -11.60
CA GLY A 140 33.47 14.45 -12.89
C GLY A 140 32.61 13.20 -13.14
N ASP A 141 31.88 13.24 -14.26
CA ASP A 141 30.67 12.49 -14.62
C ASP A 141 30.60 10.95 -14.47
N CYS A 142 31.51 10.29 -13.75
CA CYS A 142 31.57 8.84 -13.62
C CYS A 142 31.77 8.35 -12.17
N ASP A 143 30.79 8.57 -11.28
CA ASP A 143 30.69 7.82 -10.01
C ASP A 143 30.05 6.44 -10.28
N THR A 144 30.77 5.58 -11.01
CA THR A 144 30.30 4.26 -11.47
C THR A 144 29.89 3.36 -10.30
N ASP A 145 30.63 3.41 -9.18
CA ASP A 145 30.31 2.66 -7.96
C ASP A 145 28.92 3.01 -7.43
N ARG A 146 28.55 4.29 -7.48
CA ARG A 146 27.24 4.74 -7.00
C ARG A 146 26.12 4.34 -7.96
N ILE A 147 26.36 4.40 -9.27
CA ILE A 147 25.42 3.91 -10.28
C ILE A 147 25.17 2.42 -10.07
N GLU A 148 26.22 1.62 -9.85
CA GLU A 148 26.11 0.18 -9.58
C GLU A 148 25.33 -0.08 -8.28
N ARG A 149 25.59 0.68 -7.21
CA ARG A 149 24.79 0.61 -5.97
C ARG A 149 23.32 0.93 -6.23
N ASN A 150 23.03 2.00 -6.98
CA ASN A 150 21.66 2.39 -7.31
C ASN A 150 20.93 1.29 -8.10
N GLN A 151 21.61 0.66 -9.06
CA GLN A 151 21.07 -0.48 -9.81
C GLN A 151 20.72 -1.67 -8.90
N LYS A 152 21.50 -1.94 -7.84
CA LYS A 152 21.22 -2.99 -6.85
C LYS A 152 20.08 -2.63 -5.88
N ILE A 153 19.83 -1.34 -5.64
CA ILE A 153 18.73 -0.90 -4.76
C ILE A 153 17.36 -1.18 -5.39
N ILE A 154 17.21 -1.00 -6.71
CA ILE A 154 15.93 -1.19 -7.42
C ILE A 154 15.33 -2.59 -7.22
N PRO A 155 16.03 -3.70 -7.52
CA PRO A 155 15.48 -5.04 -7.32
C PRO A 155 15.17 -5.31 -5.85
N LYS A 156 15.97 -4.78 -4.91
CA LYS A 156 15.72 -4.91 -3.48
C LYS A 156 14.43 -4.21 -3.05
N VAL A 157 14.18 -2.97 -3.50
CA VAL A 157 12.92 -2.27 -3.24
C VAL A 157 11.75 -3.04 -3.85
N ARG A 158 11.94 -3.60 -5.05
CA ARG A 158 10.91 -4.42 -5.70
C ARG A 158 10.58 -5.68 -4.92
N GLU A 159 11.60 -6.39 -4.43
CA GLU A 159 11.43 -7.58 -3.60
C GLU A 159 10.71 -7.26 -2.28
N LEU A 160 11.18 -6.26 -1.53
CA LEU A 160 10.59 -5.84 -0.25
C LEU A 160 9.11 -5.46 -0.38
N LEU A 161 8.74 -4.84 -1.50
CA LEU A 161 7.38 -4.39 -1.77
C LEU A 161 6.57 -5.39 -2.61
N LYS A 162 7.10 -6.60 -2.85
CA LYS A 162 6.47 -7.63 -3.70
C LYS A 162 6.02 -7.07 -5.05
N LEU A 163 6.80 -6.15 -5.62
CA LEU A 163 6.63 -5.62 -6.97
C LEU A 163 7.09 -6.68 -7.96
N HIS A 164 6.32 -7.76 -8.13
CA HIS A 164 6.53 -8.64 -9.27
C HIS A 164 6.22 -7.88 -10.56
N LEU A 165 7.15 -7.92 -11.50
CA LEU A 165 6.86 -7.65 -12.91
C LEU A 165 5.88 -8.74 -13.33
N TYR A 166 4.61 -8.39 -13.50
CA TYR A 166 3.50 -9.26 -13.90
C TYR A 166 3.01 -10.23 -12.80
N GLU A 167 1.91 -9.85 -12.14
CA GLU A 167 0.90 -10.81 -11.69
C GLU A 167 -0.18 -10.81 -12.79
N GLU A 168 -0.17 -11.83 -13.65
CA GLU A 168 -1.35 -12.25 -14.42
C GLU A 168 -2.33 -13.00 -13.50
#